data_AF-A0A2G2WRW3-F1
#
_entry.id   AF-A0A2G2WRW3-F1
#
_cell.length_a   1.000
_cell.length_b   1.000
_cell.length_c   1.000
_cell.angle_alpha   90.00
_cell.angle_beta   90.00
_cell.angle_gamma   90.00
#
_symmetry.space_group_name_H-M   'P 1'
#
loop_
_entity.id
_entity.type
_entity.pdbx_description
1 polymer ?
#
loop_
_entity_poly.entity_id
_entity_poly.type
_entity_poly.pdbx_seq_one_letter_code
_entity_poly.pdbx_strand_id
1 'polypeptide(L)'
;MTGNVMHVVQYDSYDSGAAGLKHVEVPVPTPKKDEESLTVTRPVEVSAAEGAGLLIAGLIALQAVVNAVGVKLDGTGPRNNILVTAASGGVSHYAFQLAKLGNTHVTATCGARNFDFVKSLGADEVLDYKTPEGAALKSPPGQKYDAVIHCTTGIPWSTFEPNFNVRGKVIDLTPGAKAMWSVDLCSKKVNLLKNTEGKLKTAINSKHPLSKAEDAWSRSIAGHATGKIIVEP
;
A
#
# COMPACT_ATOMS: atom_id res chain seq x y z
N MET A 1 14.49 -30.06 25.32
CA MET A 1 14.49 -28.60 25.08
C MET A 1 13.14 -28.27 24.46
N THR A 2 12.23 -27.66 25.20
CA THR A 2 10.98 -27.11 24.66
C THR A 2 11.37 -26.03 23.66
N GLY A 3 11.16 -26.28 22.36
CA GLY A 3 11.37 -25.27 21.34
C GLY A 3 10.50 -24.05 21.64
N ASN A 4 11.00 -22.85 21.41
CA ASN A 4 10.19 -21.64 21.53
C ASN A 4 9.01 -21.76 20.57
N VAL A 5 7.79 -21.74 21.10
CA VAL A 5 6.54 -21.68 20.34
C VAL A 5 6.06 -20.24 20.26
N MET A 6 5.34 -19.90 19.20
CA MET A 6 4.64 -18.63 19.04
C MET A 6 3.15 -18.88 18.85
N HIS A 7 2.34 -18.04 19.49
CA HIS A 7 0.89 -18.02 19.27
C HIS A 7 0.61 -17.23 17.99
N VAL A 8 -0.09 -17.85 17.04
CA VAL A 8 -0.46 -17.24 15.77
C VAL A 8 -1.93 -17.44 15.48
N VAL A 9 -2.43 -16.67 14.52
CA VAL A 9 -3.73 -16.86 13.91
C VAL A 9 -3.51 -17.43 12.52
N GLN A 10 -4.01 -18.64 12.29
CA GLN A 10 -3.95 -19.34 11.02
C GLN A 10 -5.31 -19.23 10.31
N TYR A 11 -5.29 -19.07 8.99
CA TYR A 11 -6.46 -19.20 8.14
C TYR A 11 -6.23 -20.36 7.15
N ASP A 12 -7.25 -21.18 6.92
CA ASP A 12 -7.12 -22.38 6.08
C ASP A 12 -7.45 -22.09 4.60
N SER A 13 -8.21 -21.03 4.31
CA SER A 13 -8.51 -20.58 2.95
C SER A 13 -8.85 -19.09 2.90
N TYR A 14 -8.60 -18.46 1.75
CA TYR A 14 -8.79 -17.01 1.55
C TYR A 14 -10.25 -16.54 1.71
N ASP A 15 -11.22 -17.43 1.43
CA ASP A 15 -12.65 -17.09 1.36
C ASP A 15 -13.42 -17.41 2.66
N SER A 16 -12.74 -17.96 3.67
CA SER A 16 -13.37 -18.44 4.91
C SER A 16 -13.85 -17.33 5.86
N GLY A 17 -13.55 -16.07 5.56
CA GLY A 17 -13.95 -14.92 6.38
C GLY A 17 -13.31 -14.95 7.78
N ALA A 18 -13.79 -14.09 8.69
CA ALA A 18 -13.23 -14.01 10.05
C ALA A 18 -13.50 -15.27 10.89
N ALA A 19 -14.60 -15.97 10.62
CA ALA A 19 -14.97 -17.20 11.31
C ALA A 19 -14.04 -18.39 10.97
N GLY A 20 -13.26 -18.30 9.89
CA GLY A 20 -12.27 -19.30 9.50
C GLY A 20 -10.93 -19.21 10.23
N LEU A 21 -10.74 -18.20 11.08
CA LEU A 21 -9.50 -17.99 11.81
C LEU A 21 -9.37 -18.95 13.00
N LYS A 22 -8.19 -19.53 13.17
CA LYS A 22 -7.86 -20.45 14.26
C LYS A 22 -6.63 -19.96 15.01
N HIS A 23 -6.73 -19.90 16.33
CA HIS A 23 -5.57 -19.68 17.19
C HIS A 23 -4.79 -20.99 17.32
N VAL A 24 -3.51 -20.95 16.96
CA VAL A 24 -2.64 -22.13 17.01
C VAL A 24 -1.28 -21.76 17.56
N GLU A 25 -0.62 -22.71 18.21
CA GLU A 25 0.78 -22.61 18.59
C GLU A 25 1.63 -23.28 17.52
N VAL A 26 2.60 -22.54 16.99
CA VAL A 26 3.56 -23.07 16.01
C VAL A 26 4.99 -22.86 16.51
N PRO A 27 5.93 -23.76 16.17
CA PRO A 27 7.34 -23.52 16.46
C PRO A 27 7.81 -22.21 15.82
N VAL A 28 8.61 -21.42 16.54
CA VAL A 28 9.25 -20.24 15.96
C VAL A 28 10.16 -20.69 14.81
N PRO A 29 9.95 -20.19 13.57
CA PRO A 29 10.76 -20.60 12.43
C PRO A 29 12.23 -20.22 12.63
N THR A 30 13.13 -21.17 12.40
CA THR A 30 14.57 -20.89 12.34
C THR A 30 14.95 -20.63 10.88
N PRO A 31 15.51 -19.46 10.52
CA PRO A 31 15.95 -19.18 9.16
C PRO A 31 16.95 -20.24 8.68
N LYS A 32 16.82 -20.71 7.43
CA LYS A 32 17.82 -21.63 6.86
C LYS A 32 19.12 -20.87 6.57
N LYS A 33 20.24 -21.60 6.55
CA LYS A 33 21.61 -21.05 6.40
C LYS A 33 21.82 -20.23 5.10
N ASP A 34 21.02 -20.48 4.07
CA ASP A 34 21.07 -19.82 2.75
C ASP A 34 19.80 -19.01 2.44
N GLU A 35 18.91 -18.86 3.42
CA GLU A 35 17.69 -18.05 3.25
C GLU A 35 18.04 -16.58 3.44
N GLU A 36 17.69 -15.75 2.46
CA GLU A 36 17.89 -14.31 2.60
C GLU A 36 17.10 -13.80 3.82
N SER A 37 17.79 -13.10 4.72
CA SER A 37 17.16 -12.57 5.93
C SER A 37 16.04 -11.58 5.58
N LEU A 38 14.79 -11.94 5.90
CA LEU A 38 13.61 -11.08 5.84
C LEU A 38 13.49 -10.15 7.07
N THR A 39 14.56 -10.03 7.86
CA THR A 39 14.59 -9.20 9.05
C THR A 39 15.41 -7.94 8.82
N VAL A 40 14.93 -6.84 9.40
CA VAL A 40 15.61 -5.55 9.40
C VAL A 40 15.59 -4.99 10.81
N THR A 41 16.70 -4.38 11.23
CA THR A 41 16.73 -3.66 12.50
C THR A 41 15.72 -2.52 12.45
N ARG A 42 14.75 -2.55 13.37
CA ARG A 42 13.82 -1.45 13.59
C ARG A 42 14.58 -0.29 14.25
N PRO A 43 14.60 0.91 13.65
CA PRO A 43 15.13 2.10 14.32
C PRO A 43 14.38 2.37 15.63
N VAL A 44 15.06 2.97 16.60
CA VAL A 44 14.51 3.18 17.95
C VAL A 44 13.32 4.14 17.93
N GLU A 45 13.28 5.02 16.93
CA GLU A 45 12.28 6.05 16.71
C GLU A 45 10.98 5.51 16.09
N VAL A 46 11.02 4.33 15.48
CA VAL A 46 9.87 3.71 14.80
C VAL A 46 9.20 2.74 15.76
N SER A 47 7.92 2.92 16.09
CA SER A 47 7.20 1.99 16.95
C SER A 47 7.04 0.60 16.30
N ALA A 48 6.80 -0.44 17.11
CA ALA A 48 6.60 -1.80 16.59
C ALA A 48 5.42 -1.87 15.61
N ALA A 49 4.32 -1.17 15.92
CA ALA A 49 3.13 -1.10 15.07
C ALA A 49 3.40 -0.38 13.73
N GLU A 50 4.15 0.72 13.75
CA GLU A 50 4.52 1.43 12.52
C GLU A 50 5.46 0.60 11.64
N GLY A 51 6.44 -0.07 12.25
CA GLY A 51 7.36 -0.97 11.56
C GLY A 51 6.64 -2.17 10.94
N ALA A 52 5.74 -2.81 11.68
CA ALA A 52 4.93 -3.93 11.18
C ALA A 52 3.98 -3.49 10.05
N GLY A 53 3.36 -2.31 10.16
CA GLY A 53 2.49 -1.75 9.13
C GLY A 53 3.20 -1.44 7.81
N LEU A 54 4.49 -1.09 7.88
CA LEU A 54 5.29 -0.64 6.76
C LEU A 54 5.65 -1.77 5.78
N LEU A 55 5.90 -2.99 6.26
CA LEU A 55 6.56 -4.09 5.51
C LEU A 55 6.06 -4.31 4.07
N ILE A 56 5.10 -5.22 3.88
CA ILE A 56 4.64 -5.61 2.54
C ILE A 56 4.06 -4.40 1.79
N ALA A 57 3.25 -3.59 2.46
CA ALA A 57 2.55 -2.48 1.82
C ALA A 57 3.49 -1.37 1.34
N GLY A 58 4.48 -1.01 2.13
CA GLY A 58 5.48 -0.01 1.75
C GLY A 58 6.45 -0.54 0.70
N LEU A 59 6.80 -1.83 0.69
CA LEU A 59 7.64 -2.43 -0.34
C LEU A 59 6.95 -2.43 -1.70
N ILE A 60 5.68 -2.84 -1.76
CA ILE A 60 4.87 -2.79 -2.98
C ILE A 60 4.76 -1.35 -3.49
N ALA A 61 4.48 -0.41 -2.60
CA ALA A 61 4.42 1.01 -2.94
C ALA A 61 5.75 1.54 -3.50
N LEU A 62 6.87 1.15 -2.90
CA LEU A 62 8.21 1.54 -3.35
C LEU A 62 8.53 0.97 -4.73
N GLN A 63 8.21 -0.30 -4.97
CA GLN A 63 8.38 -0.91 -6.28
C GLN A 63 7.52 -0.22 -7.33
N ALA A 64 6.26 0.10 -7.01
CA ALA A 64 5.37 0.82 -7.92
C ALA A 64 5.91 2.20 -8.27
N VAL A 65 6.28 3.00 -7.28
CA VAL A 65 6.70 4.40 -7.47
C VAL A 65 8.10 4.51 -8.07
N VAL A 66 9.09 3.79 -7.51
CA VAL A 66 10.49 3.95 -7.91
C VAL A 66 10.81 3.09 -9.12
N ASN A 67 10.44 1.82 -9.11
CA ASN A 67 10.88 0.89 -10.16
C ASN A 67 9.94 0.95 -11.37
N ALA A 68 8.63 0.85 -11.16
CA ALA A 68 7.66 0.80 -12.27
C ALA A 68 7.39 2.19 -12.84
N VAL A 69 7.18 3.21 -12.01
CA VAL A 69 6.99 4.59 -12.49
C VAL A 69 8.31 5.25 -12.87
N GLY A 70 9.39 5.02 -12.11
CA GLY A 70 10.68 5.66 -12.35
C GLY A 70 10.87 6.96 -11.56
N VAL A 71 10.13 7.15 -10.47
CA VAL A 71 10.26 8.35 -9.63
C VAL A 71 11.57 8.31 -8.85
N LYS A 72 12.34 9.40 -8.90
CA LYS A 72 13.54 9.57 -8.09
C LYS A 72 13.17 10.24 -6.77
N LEU A 73 13.38 9.55 -5.65
CA LEU A 73 12.99 10.03 -4.31
C LEU A 73 13.82 11.22 -3.80
N ASP A 74 14.93 11.55 -4.46
CA ASP A 74 15.73 12.75 -4.17
C ASP A 74 15.13 14.03 -4.80
N GLY A 75 14.04 13.92 -5.56
CA GLY A 75 13.38 15.04 -6.23
C GLY A 75 14.09 15.56 -7.48
N THR A 76 15.19 14.93 -7.91
CA THR A 76 15.97 15.33 -9.10
C THR A 76 15.39 14.82 -10.43
N GLY A 77 14.36 13.97 -10.35
CA GLY A 77 13.66 13.45 -11.52
C GLY A 77 12.75 14.49 -12.20
N PRO A 78 12.22 14.18 -13.39
CA PRO A 78 11.16 14.98 -13.98
C PRO A 78 9.94 15.00 -13.04
N ARG A 79 9.24 16.14 -13.03
CA ARG A 79 7.98 16.26 -12.29
C ARG A 79 6.89 15.49 -13.03
N ASN A 80 6.56 14.31 -12.54
CA ASN A 80 5.48 13.49 -13.08
C ASN A 80 4.12 13.89 -12.49
N ASN A 81 3.07 13.73 -13.28
CA ASN A 81 1.69 13.78 -12.81
C ASN A 81 1.22 12.35 -12.52
N ILE A 82 1.01 12.03 -11.24
CA ILE A 82 0.65 10.69 -10.77
C ILE A 82 -0.76 10.71 -10.19
N LEU A 83 -1.59 9.76 -10.63
CA LEU A 83 -2.85 9.45 -9.97
C LEU A 83 -2.66 8.29 -9.00
N VAL A 84 -3.12 8.43 -7.76
CA VAL A 84 -3.20 7.32 -6.79
C VAL A 84 -4.67 7.02 -6.49
N THR A 85 -5.16 5.85 -6.90
CA THR A 85 -6.54 5.45 -6.61
C THR A 85 -6.67 4.84 -5.22
N ALA A 86 -7.83 5.02 -4.58
CA ALA A 86 -8.07 4.54 -3.21
C ALA A 86 -6.96 4.99 -2.24
N ALA A 87 -6.52 6.25 -2.35
CA ALA A 87 -5.31 6.80 -1.72
C ALA A 87 -5.26 6.71 -0.19
N SER A 88 -6.40 6.49 0.46
CA SER A 88 -6.48 6.30 1.91
C SER A 88 -6.11 4.90 2.40
N GLY A 89 -5.93 3.93 1.48
CA GLY A 89 -5.72 2.52 1.79
C GLY A 89 -4.30 2.16 2.26
N GLY A 90 -4.11 0.88 2.59
CA GLY A 90 -2.88 0.37 3.21
C GLY A 90 -1.62 0.49 2.36
N VAL A 91 -1.67 0.20 1.06
CA VAL A 91 -0.53 0.35 0.13
C VAL A 91 -0.47 1.77 -0.43
N SER A 92 -1.62 2.29 -0.81
CA SER A 92 -1.75 3.55 -1.54
C SER A 92 -1.29 4.76 -0.73
N HIS A 93 -1.49 4.81 0.59
CA HIS A 93 -0.99 5.93 1.40
C HIS A 93 0.54 5.98 1.48
N TYR A 94 1.25 4.84 1.34
CA TYR A 94 2.71 4.82 1.20
C TYR A 94 3.13 5.25 -0.20
N ALA A 95 2.45 4.73 -1.24
CA ALA A 95 2.75 5.09 -2.63
C ALA A 95 2.57 6.60 -2.86
N PHE A 96 1.53 7.17 -2.26
CA PHE A 96 1.28 8.60 -2.21
C PHE A 96 2.47 9.36 -1.61
N GLN A 97 2.90 9.00 -0.39
CA GLN A 97 4.01 9.67 0.29
C GLN A 97 5.32 9.57 -0.50
N LEU A 98 5.62 8.40 -1.06
CA LEU A 98 6.79 8.19 -1.92
C LEU A 98 6.74 9.04 -3.19
N ALA A 99 5.57 9.15 -3.83
CA ALA A 99 5.40 10.01 -4.99
C ALA A 99 5.65 11.49 -4.63
N LYS A 100 5.14 11.97 -3.48
CA LYS A 100 5.40 13.35 -3.02
C LYS A 100 6.87 13.60 -2.70
N LEU A 101 7.58 12.62 -2.11
CA LEU A 101 9.03 12.72 -1.88
C LEU A 101 9.81 12.93 -3.18
N GLY A 102 9.36 12.33 -4.27
CA GLY A 102 9.98 12.51 -5.59
C GLY A 102 9.55 13.76 -6.37
N ASN A 103 9.03 14.79 -5.69
CA ASN A 103 8.62 16.07 -6.30
C ASN A 103 7.58 15.91 -7.43
N THR A 104 6.64 14.98 -7.26
CA THR A 104 5.56 14.76 -8.23
C THR A 104 4.29 15.55 -7.89
N HIS A 105 3.49 15.82 -8.91
CA HIS A 105 2.10 16.25 -8.73
C HIS A 105 1.24 15.01 -8.51
N VAL A 106 0.50 14.94 -7.40
CA VAL A 106 -0.28 13.77 -7.03
C VAL A 106 -1.75 14.13 -6.91
N THR A 107 -2.53 13.58 -7.83
CA THR A 107 -3.99 13.52 -7.75
C THR A 107 -4.38 12.24 -7.03
N ALA A 108 -5.31 12.30 -6.10
CA ALA A 108 -5.75 11.16 -5.32
C ALA A 108 -7.24 10.93 -5.48
N THR A 109 -7.67 9.66 -5.58
CA THR A 109 -9.08 9.32 -5.38
C THR A 109 -9.30 8.64 -4.03
N CYS A 110 -10.32 9.07 -3.30
CA CYS A 110 -10.77 8.42 -2.06
C CYS A 110 -12.25 8.77 -1.81
N GLY A 111 -12.89 8.14 -0.82
CA GLY A 111 -14.23 8.58 -0.43
C GLY A 111 -14.16 9.90 0.36
N ALA A 112 -15.19 10.74 0.25
CA ALA A 112 -15.26 12.06 0.90
C ALA A 112 -14.77 12.08 2.36
N ARG A 113 -15.11 11.05 3.15
CA ARG A 113 -14.70 10.92 4.56
C ARG A 113 -13.18 10.92 4.81
N ASN A 114 -12.37 10.63 3.78
CA ASN A 114 -10.92 10.53 3.89
C ASN A 114 -10.19 11.73 3.23
N PHE A 115 -10.92 12.76 2.82
CA PHE A 115 -10.34 13.92 2.16
C PHE A 115 -9.29 14.63 3.01
N ASP A 116 -9.61 14.91 4.28
CA ASP A 116 -8.68 15.61 5.17
C ASP A 116 -7.42 14.77 5.43
N PHE A 117 -7.57 13.45 5.58
CA PHE A 117 -6.45 12.54 5.68
C PHE A 117 -5.55 12.62 4.44
N VAL A 118 -6.11 12.46 3.24
CA VAL A 118 -5.34 12.48 1.99
C VAL A 118 -4.71 13.86 1.73
N LYS A 119 -5.41 14.95 2.04
CA LYS A 119 -4.84 16.31 2.00
C LYS A 119 -3.67 16.47 2.97
N SER A 120 -3.76 15.91 4.18
CA SER A 120 -2.68 15.95 5.17
C SER A 120 -1.41 15.22 4.72
N LEU A 121 -1.52 14.28 3.77
CA LEU A 121 -0.37 13.64 3.13
C LEU A 121 0.31 14.53 2.08
N GLY A 122 -0.34 15.62 1.66
CA GLY A 122 0.16 16.58 0.67
C GLY A 122 -0.44 16.43 -0.73
N ALA A 123 -1.70 16.00 -0.84
CA ALA A 123 -2.39 15.91 -2.14
C ALA A 123 -2.54 17.29 -2.78
N ASP A 124 -2.11 17.39 -4.04
CA ASP A 124 -2.35 18.56 -4.85
C ASP A 124 -3.83 18.61 -5.26
N GLU A 125 -4.42 17.42 -5.51
CA GLU A 125 -5.82 17.26 -5.88
C GLU A 125 -6.43 16.02 -5.20
N VAL A 126 -7.68 16.12 -4.77
CA VAL A 126 -8.44 14.99 -4.21
C VAL A 126 -9.80 14.91 -4.88
N LEU A 127 -10.11 13.75 -5.46
CA LEU A 127 -11.36 13.45 -6.14
C LEU A 127 -12.17 12.45 -5.30
N ASP A 128 -13.46 12.72 -5.12
CA ASP A 128 -14.37 11.73 -4.54
C ASP A 128 -14.76 10.75 -5.65
N TYR A 129 -14.40 9.48 -5.51
CA TYR A 129 -14.70 8.46 -6.51
C TYR A 129 -16.20 8.29 -6.78
N LYS A 130 -17.08 8.81 -5.91
CA LYS A 130 -18.53 8.81 -6.08
C LYS A 130 -19.07 9.95 -6.94
N THR A 131 -18.25 10.96 -7.25
CA THR A 131 -18.61 12.08 -8.13
C THR A 131 -18.34 11.72 -9.59
N PRO A 132 -19.00 12.37 -10.57
CA PRO A 132 -18.73 12.14 -11.98
C PRO A 132 -17.25 12.33 -12.36
N GLU A 133 -16.60 13.35 -11.80
CA GLU A 133 -15.18 13.66 -12.05
C GLU A 133 -14.28 12.57 -11.48
N GLY A 134 -14.53 12.14 -10.24
CA GLY A 134 -13.76 11.08 -9.61
C GLY A 134 -13.99 9.71 -10.23
N ALA A 135 -15.21 9.39 -10.66
CA ALA A 135 -15.51 8.15 -11.39
C ALA A 135 -14.84 8.12 -12.76
N ALA A 136 -14.75 9.28 -13.44
CA ALA A 136 -14.02 9.43 -14.70
C ALA A 136 -12.50 9.61 -14.52
N LEU A 137 -12.00 9.61 -13.26
CA LEU A 137 -10.61 9.88 -12.90
C LEU A 137 -10.07 11.19 -13.48
N LYS A 138 -10.93 12.20 -13.65
CA LYS A 138 -10.63 13.40 -14.41
C LYS A 138 -10.03 14.48 -13.49
N SER A 139 -8.76 14.78 -13.70
CA SER A 139 -8.09 15.96 -13.13
C SER A 139 -8.62 17.25 -13.78
N PRO A 140 -8.49 18.43 -13.16
CA PRO A 140 -8.83 19.71 -13.77
C PRO A 140 -8.29 19.88 -15.21
N PRO A 141 -8.95 20.72 -16.03
CA PRO A 141 -8.61 20.86 -17.44
C PRO A 141 -7.12 21.15 -17.68
N GLY A 142 -6.51 20.39 -18.59
CA GLY A 142 -5.11 20.57 -19.00
C GLY A 142 -4.11 19.66 -18.28
N GLN A 143 -4.53 18.90 -17.26
CA GLN A 143 -3.68 17.90 -16.62
C GLN A 143 -3.99 16.48 -17.12
N LYS A 144 -2.92 15.75 -17.45
CA LYS A 144 -2.93 14.35 -17.83
C LYS A 144 -1.92 13.62 -16.97
N TYR A 145 -2.19 12.35 -16.70
CA TYR A 145 -1.32 11.53 -15.88
C TYR A 145 -0.19 10.92 -16.72
N ASP A 146 0.99 10.84 -16.14
CA ASP A 146 2.11 10.04 -16.66
C ASP A 146 2.05 8.61 -16.12
N ALA A 147 1.48 8.45 -14.93
CA ALA A 147 1.25 7.15 -14.33
C ALA A 147 0.04 7.13 -13.39
N VAL A 148 -0.59 5.96 -13.29
CA VAL A 148 -1.59 5.66 -12.26
C VAL A 148 -1.06 4.55 -11.37
N ILE A 149 -1.08 4.75 -10.07
CA ILE A 149 -0.87 3.70 -9.07
C ILE A 149 -2.25 3.22 -8.63
N HIS A 150 -2.68 2.11 -9.21
CA HIS A 150 -4.04 1.59 -9.09
C HIS A 150 -4.14 0.58 -7.94
N CYS A 151 -4.89 0.96 -6.91
CA CYS A 151 -5.09 0.19 -5.67
C CYS A 151 -6.57 -0.13 -5.40
N THR A 152 -7.39 -0.15 -6.43
CA THR A 152 -8.80 -0.57 -6.36
C THR A 152 -9.09 -1.49 -7.53
N THR A 153 -10.26 -2.11 -7.53
CA THR A 153 -10.71 -2.97 -8.62
C THR A 153 -11.86 -2.32 -9.39
N GLY A 154 -12.22 -2.90 -10.55
CA GLY A 154 -13.45 -2.55 -11.27
C GLY A 154 -13.39 -1.30 -12.15
N ILE A 155 -12.20 -0.71 -12.37
CA ILE A 155 -12.05 0.40 -13.31
C ILE A 155 -11.54 -0.14 -14.66
N PRO A 156 -12.31 -0.01 -15.76
CA PRO A 156 -11.87 -0.49 -17.08
C PRO A 156 -10.82 0.44 -17.70
N TRP A 157 -10.00 -0.09 -18.61
CA TRP A 157 -8.98 0.68 -19.34
C TRP A 157 -9.54 1.94 -20.01
N SER A 158 -10.76 1.87 -20.55
CA SER A 158 -11.45 3.01 -21.19
C SER A 158 -11.69 4.20 -20.26
N THR A 159 -11.62 4.02 -18.95
CA THR A 159 -11.67 5.11 -17.96
C THR A 159 -10.30 5.76 -17.78
N PHE A 160 -9.22 5.00 -17.88
CA PHE A 160 -7.86 5.52 -17.74
C PHE A 160 -7.34 6.18 -19.03
N GLU A 161 -7.58 5.54 -20.18
CA GLU A 161 -7.04 5.93 -21.50
C GLU A 161 -7.21 7.42 -21.83
N PRO A 162 -8.40 8.04 -21.66
CA PRO A 162 -8.58 9.43 -22.01
C PRO A 162 -7.82 10.40 -21.09
N ASN A 163 -7.34 9.95 -19.93
CA ASN A 163 -6.70 10.77 -18.91
C ASN A 163 -5.17 10.75 -18.98
N PHE A 164 -4.58 10.02 -19.93
CA PHE A 164 -3.14 9.84 -20.05
C PHE A 164 -2.45 10.83 -20.99
N ASN A 165 -1.17 11.06 -20.73
CA ASN A 165 -0.20 11.51 -21.72
C ASN A 165 0.14 10.37 -22.69
N VAL A 166 0.78 10.67 -23.82
CA VAL A 166 1.10 9.71 -24.91
C VAL A 166 1.82 8.42 -24.43
N ARG A 167 2.50 8.45 -23.27
CA ARG A 167 3.22 7.32 -22.68
C ARG A 167 2.72 6.93 -21.27
N GLY A 168 1.47 7.25 -20.97
CA GLY A 168 0.85 6.94 -19.69
C GLY A 168 0.81 5.44 -19.38
N LYS A 169 0.96 5.09 -18.10
CA LYS A 169 0.94 3.70 -17.63
C LYS A 169 0.06 3.52 -16.40
N VAL A 170 -0.61 2.38 -16.30
CA VAL A 170 -1.30 1.93 -15.08
C VAL A 170 -0.45 0.85 -14.41
N ILE A 171 -0.13 1.05 -13.13
CA ILE A 171 0.51 0.07 -12.28
C ILE A 171 -0.58 -0.50 -11.38
N ASP A 172 -1.10 -1.66 -11.73
CA ASP A 172 -2.14 -2.36 -10.97
C ASP A 172 -1.53 -3.16 -9.81
N LEU A 173 -1.87 -2.76 -8.58
CA LEU A 173 -1.40 -3.38 -7.34
C LEU A 173 -2.38 -4.40 -6.77
N THR A 174 -3.53 -4.57 -7.42
CA THR A 174 -4.53 -5.59 -7.10
C THR A 174 -4.88 -6.41 -8.34
N PRO A 175 -3.89 -7.01 -9.02
CA PRO A 175 -4.17 -7.77 -10.23
C PRO A 175 -5.09 -8.94 -9.88
N GLY A 176 -6.27 -8.96 -10.50
CA GLY A 176 -7.07 -10.20 -10.53
C GLY A 176 -6.28 -11.31 -11.24
N ALA A 177 -6.76 -12.55 -11.19
CA ALA A 177 -6.10 -13.70 -11.84
C ALA A 177 -5.73 -13.45 -13.33
N LYS A 178 -6.47 -12.59 -14.03
CA LYS A 178 -6.16 -12.17 -15.42
C LYS A 178 -4.99 -11.19 -15.57
N ALA A 179 -4.68 -10.37 -14.57
CA ALA A 179 -3.61 -9.36 -14.60
C ALA A 179 -2.28 -9.88 -14.00
N MET A 180 -2.26 -11.11 -13.47
CA MET A 180 -1.11 -11.75 -12.81
C MET A 180 0.08 -12.04 -13.75
N TRP A 181 -0.07 -11.80 -15.06
CA TRP A 181 0.99 -12.03 -16.05
C TRP A 181 2.05 -10.92 -16.13
N SER A 182 1.93 -9.84 -15.35
CA SER A 182 2.76 -8.64 -15.51
C SER A 182 3.54 -8.20 -14.27
N VAL A 183 3.38 -8.88 -13.13
CA VAL A 183 4.01 -8.45 -11.87
C VAL A 183 5.29 -9.23 -11.65
N ASP A 184 6.40 -8.66 -12.13
CA ASP A 184 7.74 -9.10 -11.77
C ASP A 184 7.97 -8.69 -10.30
N LEU A 185 7.60 -9.56 -9.35
CA LEU A 185 7.96 -9.45 -7.93
C LEU A 185 9.47 -9.74 -7.79
N CYS A 186 10.29 -8.86 -8.36
CA CYS A 186 11.73 -9.00 -8.37
C CYS A 186 12.24 -8.83 -6.93
N SER A 187 12.74 -9.94 -6.38
CA SER A 187 13.26 -10.17 -5.03
C SER A 187 14.53 -9.38 -4.68
N LYS A 188 14.73 -8.20 -5.26
CA LYS A 188 15.86 -7.34 -4.90
C LYS A 188 15.60 -6.70 -3.54
N LYS A 189 16.48 -6.95 -2.57
CA LYS A 189 16.52 -6.32 -1.24
C LYS A 189 16.36 -4.81 -1.37
N VAL A 190 15.15 -4.30 -1.11
CA VAL A 190 14.95 -2.86 -0.94
C VAL A 190 14.78 -2.59 0.53
N ASN A 191 15.81 -2.00 1.14
CA ASN A 191 15.75 -1.60 2.55
C ASN A 191 14.93 -0.32 2.66
N LEU A 192 13.61 -0.46 2.69
CA LEU A 192 12.65 0.64 2.71
C LEU A 192 12.90 1.62 3.88
N LEU A 193 13.29 1.11 5.05
CA LEU A 193 13.61 1.94 6.22
C LEU A 193 14.86 2.80 6.00
N LYS A 194 15.91 2.24 5.39
CA LYS A 194 17.11 3.02 5.03
C LYS A 194 16.84 3.99 3.88
N ASN A 195 16.10 3.56 2.86
CA ASN A 195 15.88 4.33 1.64
C ASN A 195 14.94 5.53 1.83
N THR A 196 14.18 5.55 2.93
CA THR A 196 13.22 6.62 3.20
C THR A 196 13.58 7.46 4.43
N GLU A 197 14.65 7.13 5.16
CA GLU A 197 15.14 7.91 6.33
C GLU A 197 14.04 8.28 7.35
N GLY A 198 13.02 7.43 7.53
CA GLY A 198 11.88 7.72 8.42
C GLY A 198 10.91 8.79 7.91
N LYS A 199 11.03 9.22 6.64
CA LYS A 199 10.12 10.21 6.01
C LYS A 199 8.73 9.64 5.73
N LEU A 200 8.57 8.32 5.71
CA LEU A 200 7.27 7.68 5.59
C LEU A 200 6.60 7.54 6.95
N LYS A 201 5.36 8.03 7.05
CA LYS A 201 4.50 7.86 8.21
C LYS A 201 3.52 6.72 7.96
N THR A 202 3.50 5.75 8.86
CA THR A 202 2.50 4.68 8.86
C THR A 202 1.22 5.21 9.47
N ALA A 203 0.16 5.32 8.66
CA ALA A 203 -1.17 5.60 9.19
C ALA A 203 -1.76 4.32 9.79
N ILE A 204 -2.02 4.31 11.09
CA ILE A 204 -2.65 3.17 11.77
C ILE A 204 -4.15 3.43 11.88
N ASN A 205 -4.96 2.59 11.24
CA ASN A 205 -6.41 2.65 11.30
C ASN A 205 -6.96 2.22 12.66
N SER A 206 -6.45 1.08 13.15
CA SER A 206 -6.90 0.44 14.38
C SER A 206 -5.88 -0.57 14.84
N LYS A 207 -5.84 -0.79 16.16
CA LYS A 207 -5.05 -1.84 16.81
C LYS A 207 -5.99 -2.82 17.49
N HIS A 208 -5.69 -4.11 17.39
CA HIS A 208 -6.46 -5.18 18.02
C HIS A 208 -5.51 -6.12 18.75
N PRO A 209 -5.86 -6.62 19.95
CA PRO A 209 -5.08 -7.67 20.57
C PRO A 209 -5.19 -8.97 19.74
N LEU A 210 -4.17 -9.83 19.83
CA LEU A 210 -4.16 -11.11 19.13
C LEU A 210 -5.42 -11.91 19.43
N SER A 211 -5.89 -11.90 20.68
CA SER A 211 -7.11 -12.57 21.13
C SER A 211 -8.42 -12.08 20.48
N LYS A 212 -8.36 -11.02 19.66
CA LYS A 212 -9.49 -10.46 18.90
C LYS A 212 -9.12 -10.23 17.43
N ALA A 213 -8.23 -11.06 16.88
CA ALA A 213 -7.78 -10.92 15.49
C ALA A 213 -8.92 -11.04 14.47
N GLU A 214 -10.03 -11.67 14.82
CA GLU A 214 -11.25 -11.75 14.03
C GLU A 214 -11.89 -10.37 13.79
N ASP A 215 -11.80 -9.44 14.75
CA ASP A 215 -12.27 -8.06 14.58
C ASP A 215 -11.37 -7.31 13.58
N ALA A 216 -10.05 -7.51 13.68
CA ALA A 216 -9.07 -6.95 12.74
C ALA A 216 -9.31 -7.48 11.32
N TRP A 217 -9.57 -8.79 11.19
CA TRP A 217 -9.83 -9.44 9.91
C TRP A 217 -11.15 -8.98 9.29
N SER A 218 -12.22 -8.90 10.08
CA SER A 218 -13.52 -8.39 9.64
C SER A 218 -13.39 -6.95 9.10
N ARG A 219 -12.62 -6.11 9.79
CA ARG A 219 -12.31 -4.75 9.32
C ARG A 219 -11.50 -4.72 8.03
N SER A 220 -10.55 -5.66 7.86
CA SER A 220 -9.75 -5.78 6.64
C SER A 220 -10.65 -6.13 5.45
N ILE A 221 -11.50 -7.15 5.60
CA ILE A 221 -12.46 -7.59 4.57
C ILE A 221 -13.44 -6.49 4.19
N ALA A 222 -13.90 -5.69 5.17
CA ALA A 222 -14.81 -4.58 4.90
C ALA A 222 -14.23 -3.52 3.95
N GLY A 223 -12.91 -3.51 3.66
CA GLY A 223 -12.31 -2.69 2.61
C GLY A 223 -12.35 -1.18 2.91
N HIS A 224 -12.48 -0.81 4.18
CA HIS A 224 -12.78 0.55 4.61
C HIS A 224 -11.75 1.13 5.58
N ALA A 225 -10.61 0.47 5.77
CA ALA A 225 -9.53 0.98 6.58
C ALA A 225 -8.87 2.22 5.95
N THR A 226 -8.55 3.20 6.78
CA THR A 226 -7.67 4.33 6.44
C THR A 226 -6.29 4.03 7.00
N GLY A 227 -5.36 3.62 6.13
CA GLY A 227 -4.04 3.12 6.51
C GLY A 227 -4.02 1.61 6.82
N LYS A 228 -3.36 1.23 7.92
CA LYS A 228 -3.06 -0.16 8.30
C LYS A 228 -3.86 -0.59 9.53
N ILE A 229 -4.42 -1.79 9.48
CA ILE A 229 -4.94 -2.49 10.65
C ILE A 229 -3.77 -3.27 11.27
N ILE A 230 -3.58 -3.14 12.58
CA ILE A 230 -2.49 -3.78 13.32
C ILE A 230 -3.08 -4.76 14.33
N VAL A 231 -2.45 -5.92 14.45
CA VAL A 231 -2.70 -6.90 15.52
C VAL A 231 -1.47 -6.91 16.44
N GLU A 232 -1.68 -6.78 17.74
CA GLU A 232 -0.63 -6.74 18.77
C GLU A 232 -0.67 -8.04 19.60
N PRO A 233 0.49 -8.66 19.89
CA PRO A 233 0.56 -9.90 20.67
C PRO A 233 0.15 -9.72 22.14
#